data_AF-A0A2G9PB86-F1
#
_entry.id   AF-A0A2G9PB86-F1
#
_cell.length_a   1.000
_cell.length_b   1.000
_cell.length_c   1.000
_cell.angle_alpha   90.00
_cell.angle_beta   90.00
_cell.angle_gamma   90.00
#
_symmetry.space_group_name_H-M   'P 1'
#
loop_
_entity.id
_entity.type
_entity.pdbx_description
1 polymer ?
#
loop_
_entity_poly.entity_id
_entity_poly.type
_entity_poly.pdbx_seq_one_letter_code
_entity_poly.pdbx_strand_id
1 'polypeptide(L)'
;MSLKDVQNAILSQKESAFAKTGAQKSLEENAQNHYKMANVFVRSKNYANAFFMYFTSLGEYAQLYVSKKLNVELDARDAIEFLSKSKRFSFTPEGMNTLFAKKEEVSMRHKMERTDCDHIKKYVMSLRKAL
;
A
#
# COMPACT_ATOMS: atom_id res chain seq x y z
N MET A 1 32.00 23.46 15.66
CA MET A 1 30.55 23.34 15.40
C MET A 1 29.85 24.33 16.34
N SER A 2 29.13 25.33 15.83
CA SER A 2 28.55 26.38 16.68
C SER A 2 27.17 25.98 17.20
N LEU A 3 26.73 26.59 18.31
CA LEU A 3 25.39 26.39 18.86
C LEU A 3 24.27 26.70 17.83
N LYS A 4 24.51 27.65 16.92
CA LYS A 4 23.59 27.97 15.82
C LYS A 4 23.50 26.83 14.80
N ASP A 5 24.61 26.15 14.51
CA ASP A 5 24.63 25.01 13.59
C ASP A 5 23.85 23.82 14.16
N VAL A 6 23.99 23.57 15.47
CA VAL A 6 23.26 22.52 16.18
C VAL A 6 21.76 22.82 16.20
N GLN A 7 21.37 24.07 16.47
CA GLN A 7 19.97 24.49 16.50
C GLN A 7 19.30 24.39 15.13
N ASN A 8 20.00 24.77 14.06
CA ASN A 8 19.53 24.63 12.68
C ASN A 8 19.38 23.16 12.25
N ALA A 9 20.32 22.29 12.66
CA ALA A 9 20.22 20.85 12.41
C ALA A 9 19.01 20.22 13.11
N ILE A 10 18.73 20.61 14.36
CA ILE A 10 17.55 20.13 15.11
C ILE A 10 16.25 20.62 14.47
N LEU A 11 16.18 21.87 14.03
CA LEU A 11 15.01 22.42 13.33
C LEU A 11 14.75 21.68 12.01
N SER A 12 15.77 21.47 11.19
CA SER A 12 15.67 20.70 9.94
C SER A 12 15.25 19.24 10.16
N GLN A 13 15.75 18.60 11.23
CA GLN A 13 15.32 17.25 11.61
C GLN A 13 13.86 17.21 12.08
N LYS A 14 13.40 18.23 12.81
CA LYS A 14 12.00 18.32 13.23
C LYS A 14 11.07 18.55 12.03
N GLU A 15 11.41 19.48 11.15
CA GLU A 15 10.62 19.77 9.94
C GLU A 15 10.50 18.54 9.03
N SER A 16 11.60 17.82 8.80
CA SER A 16 11.57 16.58 8.02
C SER A 16 10.76 15.47 8.70
N ALA A 17 10.83 15.33 10.02
CA ALA A 17 10.01 14.38 10.77
C ALA A 17 8.51 14.73 10.74
N PHE A 18 8.15 16.02 10.85
CA PHE A 18 6.77 16.49 10.73
C PHE A 18 6.22 16.27 9.32
N ALA A 19 6.99 16.62 8.29
CA ALA A 19 6.61 16.39 6.89
C ALA A 19 6.40 14.89 6.61
N LYS A 20 7.31 14.03 7.10
CA LYS A 20 7.20 12.57 6.98
C LYS A 20 5.95 12.03 7.68
N THR A 21 5.63 12.53 8.88
CA THR A 21 4.44 12.12 9.63
C THR A 21 3.16 12.55 8.92
N GLY A 22 3.12 13.77 8.37
CA GLY A 22 1.98 14.27 7.59
C GLY A 22 1.75 13.45 6.32
N ALA A 23 2.82 13.15 5.58
CA ALA A 23 2.75 12.33 4.36
C ALA A 23 2.27 10.91 4.66
N GLN A 24 2.76 10.27 5.74
CA GLN A 24 2.31 8.93 6.14
C GLN A 24 0.84 8.92 6.54
N LYS A 25 0.36 9.92 7.28
CA LYS A 25 -1.06 10.00 7.65
C LYS A 25 -1.95 10.18 6.43
N SER A 26 -1.57 11.05 5.49
CA SER A 26 -2.32 11.24 4.24
C SER A 26 -2.36 9.96 3.40
N LEU A 27 -1.25 9.24 3.30
CA LEU A 27 -1.17 7.96 2.61
C LEU A 27 -2.06 6.89 3.26
N GLU A 28 -2.15 6.87 4.60
CA GLU A 28 -3.03 5.94 5.33
C GLU A 28 -4.52 6.24 5.10
N GLU A 29 -4.90 7.52 5.08
CA GLU A 29 -6.25 7.95 4.76
C GLU A 29 -6.62 7.57 3.30
N ASN A 30 -5.70 7.75 2.35
CA ASN A 30 -5.87 7.32 0.96
C ASN A 30 -6.05 5.80 0.85
N ALA A 31 -5.20 5.02 1.51
CA ALA A 31 -5.28 3.56 1.55
C ALA A 31 -6.64 3.08 2.07
N GLN A 32 -7.14 3.72 3.13
CA GLN A 32 -8.45 3.41 3.69
C GLN A 32 -9.60 3.84 2.75
N ASN A 33 -9.46 4.95 2.05
CA ASN A 33 -10.46 5.41 1.08
C ASN A 33 -10.55 4.48 -0.13
N HIS A 34 -9.42 4.07 -0.71
CA HIS A 34 -9.38 3.08 -1.78
C HIS A 34 -9.98 1.74 -1.34
N TYR A 35 -9.68 1.27 -0.11
CA TYR A 35 -10.32 0.08 0.45
C TYR A 35 -11.86 0.22 0.54
N LYS A 36 -12.36 1.37 1.01
CA LYS A 36 -13.81 1.64 1.07
C LYS A 36 -14.43 1.66 -0.33
N MET A 37 -13.80 2.33 -1.29
CA MET A 37 -14.25 2.39 -2.69
C MET A 37 -14.31 0.99 -3.31
N ALA A 38 -13.30 0.15 -3.07
CA ALA A 38 -13.29 -1.23 -3.53
C ALA A 38 -14.52 -2.01 -3.01
N ASN A 39 -14.85 -1.86 -1.71
CA ASN A 39 -16.05 -2.50 -1.14
C ASN A 39 -17.37 -1.97 -1.74
N VAL A 40 -17.41 -0.72 -2.19
CA VAL A 40 -18.57 -0.17 -2.91
C VAL A 40 -18.67 -0.82 -4.30
N PHE A 41 -17.56 -0.89 -5.04
CA PHE A 41 -17.54 -1.53 -6.36
C PHE A 41 -17.91 -3.01 -6.32
N VAL A 42 -17.50 -3.76 -5.29
CA VAL A 42 -17.94 -5.16 -5.08
C VAL A 42 -19.46 -5.24 -4.96
N ARG A 43 -20.09 -4.35 -4.18
CA ARG A 43 -21.56 -4.34 -4.00
C ARG A 43 -22.29 -4.04 -5.31
N SER A 44 -21.72 -3.18 -6.13
CA SER A 44 -22.22 -2.85 -7.47
C SER A 44 -21.85 -3.89 -8.54
N LYS A 45 -21.26 -5.04 -8.16
CA LYS A 45 -20.78 -6.10 -9.08
C LYS A 45 -19.76 -5.61 -10.12
N ASN A 46 -19.11 -4.48 -9.87
CA ASN A 46 -18.05 -3.94 -10.72
C ASN A 46 -16.69 -4.46 -10.23
N TYR A 47 -16.41 -5.72 -10.56
CA TYR A 47 -15.25 -6.43 -10.02
C TYR A 47 -13.91 -5.92 -10.56
N ALA A 48 -13.86 -5.41 -11.79
CA ALA A 48 -12.65 -4.82 -12.35
C ALA A 48 -12.21 -3.59 -11.56
N ASN A 49 -13.13 -2.65 -11.31
CA ASN A 49 -12.84 -1.46 -10.50
C ASN A 49 -12.61 -1.83 -9.03
N ALA A 50 -13.34 -2.81 -8.50
CA ALA A 50 -13.10 -3.30 -7.14
C ALA A 50 -11.69 -3.85 -6.97
N PHE A 51 -11.25 -4.71 -7.90
CA PHE A 51 -9.91 -5.27 -7.89
C PHE A 51 -8.86 -4.17 -7.98
N PHE A 52 -9.00 -3.23 -8.92
CA PHE A 52 -8.07 -2.11 -9.04
C PHE A 52 -7.95 -1.30 -7.75
N MET A 53 -9.08 -0.96 -7.13
CA MET A 53 -9.06 -0.19 -5.87
C MET A 53 -8.48 -0.98 -4.70
N TYR A 54 -8.73 -2.30 -4.61
CA TYR A 54 -8.03 -3.12 -3.63
C TYR A 54 -6.53 -3.19 -3.90
N PHE A 55 -6.11 -3.25 -5.17
CA PHE A 55 -4.70 -3.27 -5.54
C PHE A 55 -3.99 -1.96 -5.19
N THR A 56 -4.63 -0.82 -5.43
CA THR A 56 -4.10 0.48 -5.03
C THR A 56 -3.95 0.57 -3.51
N SER A 57 -5.01 0.20 -2.78
CA SER A 57 -4.99 0.15 -1.31
C SER A 57 -3.90 -0.79 -0.76
N LEU A 58 -3.70 -1.95 -1.39
CA LEU A 58 -2.63 -2.90 -1.07
C LEU A 58 -1.25 -2.25 -1.18
N GLY A 59 -1.00 -1.54 -2.28
CA GLY A 59 0.24 -0.83 -2.52
C GLY A 59 0.52 0.23 -1.46
N GLU A 60 -0.45 1.08 -1.16
CA GLU A 60 -0.29 2.15 -0.17
C GLU A 60 -0.07 1.61 1.25
N TYR A 61 -0.79 0.56 1.65
CA TYR A 61 -0.53 -0.10 2.94
C TYR A 61 0.82 -0.82 2.99
N ALA A 62 1.27 -1.39 1.88
CA ALA A 62 2.61 -1.98 1.79
C ALA A 62 3.68 -0.90 1.95
N GLN A 63 3.54 0.25 1.27
CA GLN A 63 4.44 1.39 1.41
C GLN A 63 4.51 1.85 2.86
N LEU A 64 3.36 2.06 3.52
CA LEU A 64 3.30 2.46 4.92
C LEU A 64 4.04 1.47 5.82
N TYR A 65 3.77 0.18 5.65
CA TYR A 65 4.36 -0.86 6.50
C TYR A 65 5.88 -0.91 6.36
N VAL A 66 6.37 -0.96 5.13
CA VAL A 66 7.81 -1.07 4.89
C VAL A 66 8.51 0.22 5.26
N SER A 67 7.90 1.39 5.00
CA SER A 67 8.49 2.69 5.34
C SER A 67 8.60 2.91 6.84
N LYS A 68 7.58 2.49 7.62
CA LYS A 68 7.66 2.49 9.09
C LYS A 68 8.74 1.54 9.61
N LYS A 69 8.91 0.38 8.97
CA LYS A 69 9.82 -0.67 9.45
C LYS A 69 11.29 -0.42 9.09
N LEU A 70 11.56 0.06 7.89
CA LEU A 70 12.92 0.24 7.37
C LEU A 70 13.39 1.71 7.40
N ASN A 71 12.49 2.63 7.79
CA ASN A 71 12.73 4.08 7.79
C ASN A 71 13.07 4.68 6.41
N VAL A 72 12.83 3.95 5.32
CA VAL A 72 13.04 4.38 3.93
C VAL A 72 11.71 4.64 3.23
N GLU A 73 11.68 5.52 2.23
CA GLU A 73 10.53 5.65 1.34
C GLU A 73 10.69 4.69 0.16
N LEU A 74 9.66 3.90 -0.12
CA LEU A 74 9.61 2.96 -1.23
C LEU A 74 8.37 3.18 -2.05
N ASP A 75 8.45 2.87 -3.34
CA ASP A 75 7.28 2.83 -4.19
C ASP A 75 6.37 1.63 -3.83
N ALA A 76 5.15 1.63 -4.35
CA ALA A 76 4.17 0.59 -4.03
C ALA A 76 4.59 -0.80 -4.53
N ARG A 77 5.32 -0.86 -5.66
CA ARG A 77 5.72 -2.11 -6.27
C ARG A 77 6.84 -2.78 -5.47
N ASP A 78 7.88 -2.01 -5.15
CA ASP A 78 9.03 -2.42 -4.36
C ASP A 78 8.62 -2.83 -2.95
N ALA A 79 7.67 -2.10 -2.35
CA ALA A 79 7.13 -2.45 -1.05
C ALA A 79 6.40 -3.81 -1.08
N ILE A 80 5.59 -4.07 -2.11
CA ILE A 80 4.92 -5.37 -2.30
C ILE A 80 5.96 -6.48 -2.56
N GLU A 81 6.97 -6.24 -3.38
CA GLU A 81 8.03 -7.20 -3.68
C GLU A 81 8.88 -7.53 -2.44
N PHE A 82 9.18 -6.53 -1.61
CA PHE A 82 9.85 -6.73 -0.33
C PHE A 82 9.02 -7.64 0.60
N LEU A 83 7.71 -7.38 0.69
CA LEU A 83 6.81 -8.19 1.50
C LEU A 83 6.73 -9.65 1.00
N SER A 84 6.72 -9.85 -0.32
CA SER A 84 6.68 -11.19 -0.93
C SER A 84 7.95 -11.99 -0.67
N LYS A 85 9.13 -11.37 -0.78
CA LYS A 85 10.42 -12.00 -0.45
C LYS A 85 10.55 -12.33 1.03
N SER A 86 10.00 -11.48 1.90
CA SER A 86 10.01 -11.70 3.35
C SER A 86 8.96 -12.73 3.84
N LYS A 87 8.10 -13.25 2.95
CA LYS A 87 7.02 -14.21 3.23
C LYS A 87 6.09 -13.77 4.37
N ARG A 88 5.97 -12.47 4.61
CA ARG A 88 5.10 -11.92 5.67
C ARG A 88 3.65 -11.84 5.19
N PHE A 89 2.70 -11.99 6.11
CA PHE A 89 1.27 -11.84 5.83
C PHE A 89 0.75 -12.77 4.71
N SER A 90 1.41 -13.91 4.51
CA SER A 90 1.15 -14.86 3.40
C SER A 90 1.44 -14.32 2.00
N PHE A 91 2.21 -13.23 1.88
CA PHE A 91 2.69 -12.75 0.59
C PHE A 91 3.75 -13.72 0.09
N THR A 92 3.45 -14.47 -0.96
CA THR A 92 4.45 -15.26 -1.68
C THR A 92 4.78 -14.60 -3.01
N PRO A 93 5.99 -14.79 -3.56
CA PRO A 93 6.33 -14.30 -4.89
C PRO A 93 5.32 -14.75 -5.94
N GLU A 94 4.90 -16.02 -5.89
CA GLU A 94 3.90 -16.58 -6.82
C GLU A 94 2.55 -15.86 -6.69
N GLY A 95 2.06 -15.67 -5.46
CA GLY A 95 0.79 -14.99 -5.22
C GLY A 95 0.82 -13.53 -5.67
N MET A 96 1.95 -12.83 -5.49
CA MET A 96 2.10 -11.46 -5.97
C MET A 96 2.18 -11.40 -7.50
N ASN A 97 2.92 -12.31 -8.15
CA ASN A 97 2.96 -12.40 -9.61
C ASN A 97 1.56 -12.60 -10.19
N THR A 98 0.73 -13.44 -9.56
CA THR A 98 -0.69 -13.58 -9.93
C THR A 98 -1.46 -12.27 -9.79
N LEU A 99 -1.29 -11.53 -8.68
CA LEU A 99 -1.99 -10.24 -8.51
C LEU A 99 -1.54 -9.18 -9.53
N PHE A 100 -0.25 -9.11 -9.86
CA PHE A 100 0.25 -8.22 -10.89
C PHE A 100 -0.30 -8.59 -12.27
N ALA A 101 -0.33 -9.88 -12.62
CA ALA A 101 -0.95 -10.33 -13.87
C ALA A 101 -2.44 -9.97 -13.94
N LYS A 102 -3.19 -10.16 -12.84
CA LYS A 102 -4.60 -9.76 -12.74
C LYS A 102 -4.80 -8.25 -12.86
N LYS A 103 -3.87 -7.44 -12.36
CA LYS A 103 -3.89 -5.98 -12.56
C LYS A 103 -3.77 -5.62 -14.04
N GLU A 104 -2.87 -6.28 -14.77
CA GLU A 104 -2.74 -6.09 -16.22
C GLU A 104 -4.00 -6.53 -16.98
N GLU A 105 -4.63 -7.64 -16.58
CA GLU A 105 -5.93 -8.06 -17.12
C GLU A 105 -7.00 -6.97 -16.96
N VAL A 106 -7.04 -6.30 -15.79
CA VAL A 106 -7.96 -5.16 -15.57
C VAL A 106 -7.65 -4.01 -16.53
N SER A 107 -6.38 -3.66 -16.74
CA SER A 107 -5.96 -2.63 -17.71
C SER A 107 -6.38 -2.97 -19.15
N MET A 108 -6.39 -4.27 -19.48
CA MET A 108 -6.85 -4.79 -20.77
C MET A 108 -8.39 -4.93 -20.86
N ARG A 109 -9.14 -4.44 -19.86
CA ARG A 109 -10.61 -4.53 -19.78
C ARG A 109 -11.15 -5.96 -19.75
N HIS A 110 -10.35 -6.91 -19.28
CA HIS A 110 -10.83 -8.27 -19.06
C HIS A 110 -11.84 -8.31 -17.92
N LYS A 111 -12.74 -9.29 -17.99
CA LYS A 111 -13.76 -9.50 -16.96
C LYS A 111 -13.09 -10.08 -15.71
N MET A 112 -13.34 -9.44 -14.58
CA MET A 112 -12.92 -9.93 -13.27
C MET A 112 -14.06 -10.64 -12.55
N GLU A 113 -13.70 -11.57 -11.68
CA GLU A 113 -14.62 -12.28 -10.80
C GLU A 113 -14.59 -11.73 -9.37
N ARG A 114 -15.64 -12.07 -8.62
CA ARG A 114 -15.68 -11.76 -7.19
C ARG A 114 -14.56 -12.46 -6.42
N THR A 115 -14.21 -13.68 -6.82
CA THR A 115 -13.13 -14.50 -6.25
C THR A 115 -11.78 -13.79 -6.34
N ASP A 116 -11.49 -13.13 -7.46
CA ASP A 116 -10.27 -12.31 -7.62
C ASP A 116 -10.24 -11.15 -6.61
N CYS A 117 -11.39 -10.48 -6.42
CA CYS A 117 -11.53 -9.39 -5.45
C CYS A 117 -11.35 -9.87 -4.00
N ASP A 118 -11.93 -11.03 -3.68
CA ASP A 118 -11.83 -11.64 -2.35
C ASP A 118 -10.40 -12.11 -2.06
N HIS A 119 -9.66 -12.56 -3.08
CA HIS A 119 -8.25 -12.92 -2.96
C HIS A 119 -7.41 -11.70 -2.59
N ILE A 120 -7.47 -10.62 -3.37
CA ILE A 120 -6.68 -9.42 -3.09
C ILE A 120 -7.05 -8.75 -1.76
N LYS A 121 -8.34 -8.75 -1.40
CA LYS A 121 -8.84 -8.20 -0.14
C LYS A 121 -8.20 -8.85 1.09
N LYS A 122 -7.90 -10.15 1.05
CA LYS A 122 -7.23 -10.86 2.17
C LYS A 122 -5.86 -10.24 2.47
N TYR A 123 -5.07 -9.91 1.45
CA TYR A 123 -3.76 -9.28 1.64
C TYR A 123 -3.88 -7.87 2.21
N VAL A 124 -4.81 -7.07 1.67
CA VAL A 124 -5.09 -5.71 2.17
C VAL A 124 -5.46 -5.77 3.66
N MET A 125 -6.36 -6.67 4.05
CA MET A 125 -6.78 -6.81 5.44
C MET A 125 -5.64 -7.27 6.36
N SER A 126 -4.77 -8.16 5.91
CA SER A 126 -3.61 -8.61 6.70
C SER A 126 -2.63 -7.47 6.96
N LEU A 127 -2.33 -6.64 5.95
CA LEU A 127 -1.47 -5.47 6.14
C LEU A 127 -2.11 -4.40 7.01
N ARG A 128 -3.38 -4.09 6.77
CA ARG A 128 -4.13 -3.09 7.56
C ARG A 128 -4.18 -3.44 9.05
N LYS A 129 -4.24 -4.72 9.41
CA LYS A 129 -4.19 -5.18 10.81
C LYS A 129 -2.81 -5.08 11.46
N ALA A 130 -1.76 -4.98 10.64
CA ALA A 130 -0.37 -4.98 11.09
C ALA A 130 0.25 -3.58 11.19
N LEU A 131 -0.50 -2.55 10.76
CA LEU A 131 -0.18 -1.13 10.86
C LEU A 131 -0.80 -0.52 12.11
#